data_AF-A0A4S2A8K9-F1
#
_entry.id   AF-A0A4S2A8K9-F1
#
_cell.length_a   1.000
_cell.length_b   1.000
_cell.length_c   1.000
_cell.angle_alpha   90.00
_cell.angle_beta   90.00
_cell.angle_gamma   90.00
#
_symmetry.space_group_name_H-M   'P 1'
#
loop_
_entity.id
_entity.type
_entity.pdbx_description
1 polymer ?
#
loop_
_entity_poly.entity_id
_entity_poly.type
_entity_poly.pdbx_seq_one_letter_code
_entity_poly.pdbx_strand_id
1 'polypeptide(L)'
;MRFSEEELALAKSVDLCDVATALGYTVKRIGRYHTLKEMDSIRIYNRSHWFRWSRQYEAGNNGGSQIDFLRVFAGMEVKQAVFWLLDFAGYQKGMDIPKIEMQKEKPKEIKEFVLPEANENNDKIISYLVNQRGLSKDIVDYFISQGLLYESKQYHNIVFLGNDKEGVTRFASMRGIYDKGGKSFKCDVAGNDKNYGFCVTLSSSDVVNVFEAPIDLLSYVELYQAYGENAIALGGVADHPLETFLSDYPQRL
;
A
#
# COMPACT_ATOMS: atom_id res chain seq x y z
N MET A 1 9.88 9.59 41.23
CA MET A 1 10.37 8.24 40.88
C MET A 1 10.78 8.24 39.42
N ARG A 2 11.95 7.69 39.09
CA ARG A 2 12.52 7.63 37.73
C ARG A 2 12.68 6.15 37.38
N PHE A 3 12.20 5.74 36.22
CA PHE A 3 12.34 4.37 35.73
C PHE A 3 13.76 4.15 35.20
N SER A 4 14.27 2.92 35.34
CA SER A 4 15.52 2.53 34.68
C SER A 4 15.31 2.37 33.17
N GLU A 5 16.39 2.36 32.39
CA GLU A 5 16.31 2.10 30.95
C GLU A 5 15.77 0.69 30.67
N GLU A 6 16.10 -0.27 31.52
CA GLU A 6 15.64 -1.66 31.42
C GLU A 6 14.14 -1.79 31.71
N GLU A 7 13.62 -1.05 32.70
CA GLU A 7 12.18 -0.98 32.99
C GLU A 7 11.41 -0.36 31.81
N LEU A 8 11.96 0.69 31.19
CA LEU A 8 11.35 1.30 30.01
C LEU A 8 11.42 0.37 28.78
N ALA A 9 12.50 -0.39 28.62
CA ALA A 9 12.63 -1.38 27.57
C ALA A 9 11.61 -2.52 27.74
N LEU A 10 11.41 -3.01 28.97
CA LEU A 10 10.42 -4.02 29.30
C LEU A 10 9.00 -3.52 29.04
N ALA A 11 8.66 -2.32 29.48
CA ALA A 11 7.35 -1.73 29.20
C ALA A 11 7.08 -1.63 27.69
N LYS A 12 8.09 -1.30 26.88
CA LYS A 12 7.99 -1.21 25.41
C LYS A 12 8.06 -2.56 24.69
N SER A 13 8.41 -3.64 25.36
CA SER A 13 8.45 -4.98 24.77
C SER A 13 7.17 -5.77 24.97
N VAL A 14 6.28 -5.29 25.83
CA VAL A 14 4.96 -5.90 26.04
C VAL A 14 4.19 -5.94 24.72
N ASP A 15 3.52 -7.05 24.46
CA ASP A 15 2.72 -7.22 23.26
C ASP A 15 1.48 -6.31 23.27
N LEU A 16 1.42 -5.36 22.33
CA LEU A 16 0.34 -4.39 22.22
C LEU A 16 -1.02 -5.03 21.93
N CYS A 17 -1.06 -6.17 21.23
CA CYS A 17 -2.32 -6.87 21.03
C CYS A 17 -2.83 -7.47 22.35
N ASP A 18 -1.94 -7.95 23.19
CA ASP A 18 -2.31 -8.51 24.49
C ASP A 18 -2.71 -7.39 25.46
N VAL A 19 -2.02 -6.23 25.43
CA VAL A 19 -2.43 -5.00 26.13
C VAL A 19 -3.84 -4.57 25.70
N ALA A 20 -4.11 -4.51 24.39
CA ALA A 20 -5.41 -4.13 23.90
C ALA A 20 -6.51 -5.12 24.34
N THR A 21 -6.20 -6.42 24.33
CA THR A 21 -7.11 -7.47 24.81
C THR A 21 -7.40 -7.32 26.30
N ALA A 22 -6.38 -7.02 27.11
CA ALA A 22 -6.52 -6.80 28.55
C ALA A 22 -7.36 -5.56 28.88
N LEU A 23 -7.35 -4.55 28.01
CA LEU A 23 -8.23 -3.38 28.09
C LEU A 23 -9.65 -3.64 27.56
N GLY A 24 -9.96 -4.87 27.13
CA GLY A 24 -11.29 -5.29 26.68
C GLY A 24 -11.55 -5.07 25.19
N TYR A 25 -10.53 -4.74 24.39
CA TYR A 25 -10.68 -4.63 22.94
C TYR A 25 -10.57 -5.99 22.24
N THR A 26 -11.32 -6.17 21.16
CA THR A 26 -11.27 -7.39 20.36
C THR A 26 -10.24 -7.24 19.24
N VAL A 27 -9.07 -7.87 19.37
CA VAL A 27 -8.04 -7.86 18.33
C VAL A 27 -8.42 -8.75 17.14
N LYS A 28 -8.33 -8.22 15.93
CA LYS A 28 -8.51 -8.95 14.66
C LYS A 28 -7.29 -8.81 13.77
N ARG A 29 -6.90 -9.88 13.08
CA ARG A 29 -5.80 -9.85 12.10
C ARG A 29 -6.29 -9.34 10.74
N ILE A 30 -5.54 -8.41 10.14
CA ILE A 30 -5.76 -7.89 8.78
C ILE A 30 -4.43 -7.91 8.02
N GLY A 31 -4.25 -8.94 7.19
CA GLY A 31 -2.98 -9.19 6.50
C GLY A 31 -1.83 -9.41 7.49
N ARG A 32 -0.82 -8.54 7.41
CA ARG A 32 0.32 -8.53 8.34
C ARG A 32 0.11 -7.68 9.59
N TYR A 33 -0.99 -6.95 9.66
CA TYR A 33 -1.31 -6.05 10.77
C TYR A 33 -2.42 -6.63 11.64
N HIS A 34 -2.68 -5.98 12.76
CA HIS A 34 -3.88 -6.20 13.55
C HIS A 34 -4.73 -4.93 13.59
N THR A 35 -6.01 -5.07 13.90
CA THR A 35 -6.98 -3.99 14.15
C THR A 35 -7.77 -4.33 15.40
N LEU A 36 -8.57 -3.38 15.89
CA LEU A 36 -9.56 -3.60 16.95
C LEU A 36 -10.95 -3.61 16.32
N LYS A 37 -11.82 -4.55 16.71
CA LYS A 37 -13.20 -4.68 16.19
C LYS A 37 -14.03 -3.43 16.49
N GLU A 38 -13.75 -2.79 17.61
CA GLU A 38 -14.43 -1.61 18.10
C GLU A 38 -14.03 -0.36 17.30
N MET A 39 -12.92 -0.42 16.55
CA MET A 39 -12.29 0.72 15.89
C MET A 39 -11.55 0.31 14.60
N ASP A 40 -12.27 0.20 13.48
CA ASP A 40 -11.70 -0.35 12.23
C ASP A 40 -10.57 0.49 11.61
N SER A 41 -10.44 1.77 11.98
CA SER A 41 -9.41 2.68 11.48
C SER A 41 -8.06 2.54 12.19
N ILE A 42 -7.98 1.74 13.27
CA ILE A 42 -6.72 1.47 13.96
C ILE A 42 -5.94 0.37 13.24
N ARG A 43 -4.63 0.52 13.18
CA ARG A 43 -3.71 -0.52 12.74
C ARG A 43 -2.63 -0.69 13.79
N ILE A 44 -2.45 -1.93 14.24
CA ILE A 44 -1.37 -2.36 15.12
C ILE A 44 -0.30 -3.03 14.26
N TYR A 45 0.88 -2.46 14.29
CA TYR A 45 2.09 -2.85 13.56
C TYR A 45 3.00 -3.63 14.48
N ASN A 46 3.46 -4.79 14.02
CA ASN A 46 4.44 -5.63 14.71
C ASN A 46 4.11 -5.84 16.20
N ARG A 47 2.82 -5.84 16.54
CA ARG A 47 2.30 -6.01 17.90
C ARG A 47 2.97 -5.08 18.94
N SER A 48 3.46 -3.91 18.52
CA SER A 48 4.21 -2.98 19.38
C SER A 48 3.82 -1.52 19.18
N HIS A 49 3.40 -1.17 17.96
CA HIS A 49 3.03 0.19 17.62
C HIS A 49 1.65 0.24 17.00
N TRP A 50 0.96 1.37 17.13
CA TRP A 50 -0.35 1.56 16.52
C TRP A 50 -0.46 2.91 15.84
N PHE A 51 -1.40 3.00 14.90
CA PHE A 51 -1.82 4.26 14.30
C PHE A 51 -3.32 4.23 14.02
N ARG A 52 -4.03 5.34 14.22
CA ARG A 52 -5.46 5.48 13.96
C ARG A 52 -5.70 6.47 12.81
N TRP A 53 -6.00 5.90 11.65
CA TRP A 53 -6.16 6.65 10.40
C TRP A 53 -7.33 7.62 10.40
N SER A 54 -8.42 7.33 11.11
CA SER A 54 -9.58 8.23 11.17
C SER A 54 -9.28 9.57 11.85
N ARG A 55 -8.14 9.70 12.53
CA ARG A 55 -7.72 10.92 13.23
C ARG A 55 -6.44 11.52 12.65
N GLN A 56 -6.01 11.09 11.46
CA GLN A 56 -4.73 11.50 10.89
C GLN A 56 -4.50 13.02 10.86
N TYR A 57 -5.57 13.81 10.66
CA TYR A 57 -5.53 15.27 10.59
C TYR A 57 -5.88 15.98 11.90
N GLU A 58 -6.22 15.24 12.97
CA GLU A 58 -6.46 15.82 14.29
C GLU A 58 -5.12 16.13 14.98
N ALA A 59 -5.00 17.32 15.59
CA ALA A 59 -3.87 17.65 16.45
C ALA A 59 -3.89 16.77 17.71
N GLY A 60 -2.99 15.79 17.79
CA GLY A 60 -2.93 14.84 18.91
C GLY A 60 -2.06 13.62 18.64
N ASN A 61 -1.99 12.71 19.62
CA ASN A 61 -1.23 11.47 19.52
C ASN A 61 -2.04 10.42 18.75
N ASN A 62 -1.88 10.38 17.41
CA ASN A 62 -2.65 9.51 16.51
C ASN A 62 -2.04 8.12 16.32
N GLY A 63 -0.97 7.83 17.06
CA GLY A 63 -0.26 6.57 17.06
C GLY A 63 0.91 6.61 18.04
N GLY A 64 1.61 5.49 18.16
CA GLY A 64 2.79 5.39 19.01
C GLY A 64 2.97 4.00 19.60
N SER A 65 3.69 3.95 20.71
CA SER A 65 4.02 2.73 21.45
C SER A 65 2.83 2.23 22.30
N GLN A 66 3.05 1.14 23.05
CA GLN A 66 2.14 0.65 24.09
C GLN A 66 1.86 1.71 25.15
N ILE A 67 2.86 2.53 25.50
CA ILE A 67 2.69 3.65 26.43
C ILE A 67 1.70 4.64 25.85
N ASP A 68 1.86 5.02 24.57
CA ASP A 68 0.96 5.95 23.89
C ASP A 68 -0.44 5.37 23.73
N PHE A 69 -0.56 4.06 23.54
CA PHE A 69 -1.84 3.37 23.51
C PHE A 69 -2.59 3.54 24.83
N LEU A 70 -1.94 3.25 25.97
CA LEU A 70 -2.55 3.43 27.29
C LEU A 70 -2.92 4.89 27.57
N ARG A 71 -2.10 5.84 27.12
CA ARG A 71 -2.42 7.27 27.25
C ARG A 71 -3.70 7.63 26.51
N VAL A 72 -3.85 7.16 25.28
CA VAL A 72 -4.99 7.53 24.42
C VAL A 72 -6.25 6.75 24.78
N PHE A 73 -6.13 5.45 25.00
CA PHE A 73 -7.28 4.54 25.16
C PHE A 73 -7.67 4.29 26.61
N ALA A 74 -6.75 4.47 27.56
CA ALA A 74 -7.02 4.32 28.99
C ALA A 74 -6.85 5.64 29.78
N GLY A 75 -6.55 6.77 29.11
CA GLY A 75 -6.41 8.08 29.75
C GLY A 75 -5.26 8.18 30.74
N MET A 76 -4.30 7.26 30.68
CA MET A 76 -3.22 7.17 31.66
C MET A 76 -2.16 8.25 31.40
N GLU A 77 -1.50 8.72 32.46
CA GLU A 77 -0.24 9.46 32.29
C GLU A 77 0.91 8.51 31.95
N VAL A 78 2.00 9.02 31.37
CA VAL A 78 3.18 8.22 30.97
C VAL A 78 3.66 7.33 32.11
N LYS A 79 3.75 7.85 33.34
CA LYS A 79 4.22 7.08 34.49
C LYS A 79 3.28 5.94 34.84
N GLN A 80 1.98 6.20 34.83
CA GLN A 80 0.95 5.21 35.11
C GLN A 80 0.94 4.11 34.04
N ALA A 81 1.09 4.49 32.77
CA ALA A 81 1.19 3.56 31.66
C ALA A 81 2.43 2.66 31.79
N VAL A 82 3.60 3.20 32.15
CA VAL A 82 4.81 2.39 32.36
C VAL A 82 4.63 1.43 33.54
N PHE A 83 4.07 1.89 34.67
CA PHE A 83 3.78 0.99 35.81
C PHE A 83 2.81 -0.13 35.43
N TRP A 84 1.75 0.21 34.70
CA TRP A 84 0.77 -0.77 34.26
C TRP A 84 1.41 -1.82 33.34
N LEU A 85 2.27 -1.40 32.41
CA LEU A 85 2.97 -2.32 31.49
C LEU A 85 3.98 -3.22 32.22
N LEU A 86 4.67 -2.69 33.22
CA LEU A 86 5.58 -3.48 34.07
C LEU A 86 4.81 -4.52 34.88
N ASP A 87 3.69 -4.14 35.49
CA ASP A 87 2.81 -5.04 36.22
C ASP A 87 2.22 -6.11 35.28
N PHE A 88 1.77 -5.70 34.09
CA PHE A 88 1.28 -6.60 33.05
C PHE A 88 2.36 -7.59 32.56
N ALA A 89 3.63 -7.17 32.52
CA ALA A 89 4.77 -8.02 32.23
C ALA A 89 5.16 -8.95 33.40
N GLY A 90 4.48 -8.85 34.56
CA GLY A 90 4.79 -9.60 35.77
C GLY A 90 6.05 -9.14 36.50
N TYR A 91 6.55 -7.93 36.21
CA TYR A 91 7.77 -7.41 36.83
C TYR A 91 7.52 -6.96 38.27
N GLN A 92 8.29 -7.53 39.19
CA GLN A 92 8.41 -7.03 40.55
C GLN A 92 9.80 -6.44 40.76
N LYS A 93 9.87 -5.34 41.51
CA LYS A 93 11.12 -4.64 41.78
C LYS A 93 12.10 -5.57 42.50
N GLY A 94 13.25 -5.85 41.88
CA GLY A 94 14.27 -6.78 42.38
C GLY A 94 14.29 -8.14 41.68
N MET A 95 13.43 -8.38 40.68
CA MET A 95 13.57 -9.51 39.76
C MET A 95 14.55 -9.19 38.63
N ASP A 96 15.30 -10.19 38.18
CA ASP A 96 16.09 -10.08 36.95
C ASP A 96 15.17 -9.86 35.75
N ILE A 97 15.42 -8.80 34.99
CA ILE A 97 14.66 -8.51 33.78
C ILE A 97 15.11 -9.52 32.70
N PRO A 98 14.17 -10.28 32.09
CA PRO A 98 14.53 -11.20 31.00
C PRO A 98 15.29 -10.44 29.91
N LYS A 99 16.27 -11.09 29.26
CA LYS A 99 16.89 -10.51 28.05
C LYS A 99 15.80 -10.37 26.98
N ILE A 100 15.27 -9.16 26.86
CA ILE A 100 14.29 -8.81 25.84
C ILE A 100 15.06 -8.68 24.53
N GLU A 101 14.99 -9.72 23.70
CA GLU A 101 15.22 -9.52 22.28
C GLU A 101 14.06 -8.70 21.74
N MET A 102 14.22 -7.37 21.71
CA MET A 102 13.38 -6.55 20.85
C MET A 102 13.47 -7.21 19.48
N GLN A 103 12.33 -7.65 18.93
CA GLN A 103 12.27 -8.11 17.55
C GLN A 103 12.69 -6.93 16.69
N LYS A 104 14.00 -6.80 16.44
CA LYS A 104 14.55 -5.87 15.47
C LYS A 104 13.81 -6.19 14.19
N GLU A 105 13.26 -5.15 13.56
CA GLU A 105 12.62 -5.30 12.27
C GLU A 105 13.55 -6.14 11.40
N LYS A 106 13.07 -7.32 10.97
CA LYS A 106 13.72 -7.96 9.84
C LYS A 106 13.68 -6.92 8.74
N PRO A 107 14.83 -6.50 8.18
CA PRO A 107 14.84 -5.64 7.01
C PRO A 107 13.83 -6.21 6.04
N LYS A 108 12.91 -5.37 5.52
CA LYS A 108 11.99 -5.85 4.48
C LYS A 108 12.86 -6.44 3.40
N GLU A 109 12.77 -7.76 3.20
CA GLU A 109 13.46 -8.41 2.10
C GLU A 109 13.04 -7.66 0.83
N ILE A 110 14.02 -7.10 0.13
CA ILE A 110 13.81 -6.49 -1.17
C ILE A 110 13.33 -7.63 -2.05
N LYS A 111 12.04 -7.65 -2.35
CA LYS A 111 11.47 -8.64 -3.26
C LYS A 111 11.95 -8.31 -4.65
N GLU A 112 12.49 -9.30 -5.34
CA GLU A 112 12.81 -9.16 -6.76
C GLU A 112 11.55 -8.79 -7.55
N PHE A 113 11.70 -7.86 -8.48
CA PHE A 113 10.63 -7.48 -9.39
C PHE A 113 10.48 -8.57 -10.46
N VAL A 114 9.39 -9.34 -10.36
CA VAL A 114 9.08 -10.41 -11.29
C VAL A 114 7.68 -10.22 -11.83
N LEU A 115 7.57 -10.07 -13.15
CA LEU A 115 6.29 -9.93 -13.83
C LEU A 115 5.48 -11.23 -13.78
N PRO A 116 4.14 -11.16 -13.68
CA PRO A 116 3.27 -12.32 -13.87
C PRO A 116 3.51 -12.95 -15.24
N GLU A 117 3.49 -14.28 -15.33
CA GLU A 117 3.60 -14.99 -16.61
C GLU A 117 2.47 -14.55 -17.55
N ALA A 118 2.83 -14.19 -18.78
CA ALA A 118 1.87 -13.84 -19.82
C ALA A 118 1.09 -15.09 -20.28
N ASN A 119 -0.19 -14.91 -20.53
CA ASN A 119 -1.01 -15.91 -21.17
C ASN A 119 -0.63 -16.06 -22.66
N GLU A 120 -1.05 -17.16 -23.28
CA GLU A 120 -0.79 -17.42 -24.71
C GLU A 120 -1.44 -16.37 -25.63
N ASN A 121 -2.55 -15.78 -25.19
CA ASN A 121 -3.25 -14.70 -25.90
C ASN A 121 -3.95 -13.75 -24.91
N ASN A 122 -4.51 -12.67 -25.45
CA ASN A 122 -5.17 -11.60 -24.70
C ASN A 122 -6.71 -11.64 -24.84
N ASP A 123 -7.30 -12.76 -25.26
CA ASP A 123 -8.69 -12.81 -25.69
C ASP A 123 -9.68 -12.44 -24.57
N LYS A 124 -9.39 -12.84 -23.32
CA LYS A 124 -10.30 -12.60 -22.19
C LYS A 124 -10.23 -11.17 -21.73
N ILE A 125 -9.04 -10.57 -21.69
CA ILE A 125 -8.91 -9.15 -21.35
C ILE A 125 -9.50 -8.27 -22.46
N ILE A 126 -9.33 -8.64 -23.74
CA ILE A 126 -9.94 -7.92 -24.87
C ILE A 126 -11.45 -7.98 -24.75
N SER A 127 -12.03 -9.18 -24.56
CA SER A 127 -13.47 -9.34 -24.37
C SER A 127 -13.98 -8.52 -23.17
N TYR A 128 -13.23 -8.46 -22.07
CA TYR A 128 -13.61 -7.66 -20.91
C TYR A 128 -13.59 -6.16 -21.20
N LEU A 129 -12.47 -5.65 -21.73
CA LEU A 129 -12.28 -4.24 -22.01
C LEU A 129 -13.27 -3.74 -23.08
N VAL A 130 -13.55 -4.54 -24.10
CA VAL A 130 -14.51 -4.20 -25.15
C VAL A 130 -15.95 -4.34 -24.65
N ASN A 131 -16.36 -5.54 -24.24
CA ASN A 131 -17.77 -5.84 -24.01
C ASN A 131 -18.30 -5.34 -22.66
N GLN A 132 -17.43 -5.18 -21.65
CA GLN A 132 -17.84 -4.74 -20.30
C GLN A 132 -17.40 -3.32 -19.98
N ARG A 133 -16.26 -2.86 -20.53
CA ARG A 133 -15.75 -1.50 -20.30
C ARG A 133 -15.99 -0.53 -21.45
N GLY A 134 -16.49 -1.02 -22.60
CA GLY A 134 -16.94 -0.17 -23.70
C GLY A 134 -15.81 0.45 -24.52
N LEU A 135 -14.59 -0.08 -24.44
CA LEU A 135 -13.47 0.37 -25.25
C LEU A 135 -13.56 -0.24 -26.66
N SER A 136 -13.10 0.47 -27.68
CA SER A 136 -12.94 -0.11 -29.02
C SER A 136 -11.83 -1.16 -29.01
N LYS A 137 -11.96 -2.16 -29.89
CA LYS A 137 -10.90 -3.18 -30.07
C LYS A 137 -9.58 -2.53 -30.51
N ASP A 138 -9.65 -1.50 -31.34
CA ASP A 138 -8.48 -0.79 -31.86
C ASP A 138 -7.69 -0.11 -30.73
N ILE A 139 -8.36 0.53 -29.76
CA ILE A 139 -7.71 1.07 -28.56
C ILE A 139 -7.03 -0.05 -27.76
N VAL A 140 -7.74 -1.15 -27.50
CA VAL A 140 -7.16 -2.24 -26.70
C VAL A 140 -5.95 -2.87 -27.41
N ASP A 141 -6.06 -3.15 -28.70
CA ASP A 141 -4.98 -3.69 -29.52
C ASP A 141 -3.79 -2.73 -29.58
N TYR A 142 -4.04 -1.42 -29.64
CA TYR A 142 -3.00 -0.39 -29.60
C TYR A 142 -2.15 -0.53 -28.33
N PHE A 143 -2.76 -0.52 -27.15
CA PHE A 143 -2.03 -0.64 -25.88
C PHE A 143 -1.32 -1.99 -25.71
N ILE A 144 -1.89 -3.07 -26.24
CA ILE A 144 -1.21 -4.38 -26.29
C ILE A 144 0.02 -4.31 -27.20
N SER A 145 -0.11 -3.71 -28.39
CA SER A 145 1.00 -3.59 -29.35
C SER A 145 2.16 -2.74 -28.83
N GLN A 146 1.86 -1.75 -27.99
CA GLN A 146 2.87 -0.93 -27.31
C GLN A 146 3.52 -1.65 -26.11
N GLY A 147 3.09 -2.89 -25.79
CA GLY A 147 3.58 -3.62 -24.64
C GLY A 147 3.23 -2.96 -23.31
N LEU A 148 2.12 -2.21 -23.26
CA LEU A 148 1.69 -1.49 -22.05
C LEU A 148 0.72 -2.31 -21.20
N LEU A 149 0.06 -3.31 -21.80
CA LEU A 149 -0.75 -4.27 -21.06
C LEU A 149 -0.79 -5.65 -21.70
N TYR A 150 -1.01 -6.68 -20.87
CA TYR A 150 -1.21 -8.06 -21.32
C TYR A 150 -2.05 -8.88 -20.33
N GLU A 151 -2.49 -10.05 -20.76
CA GLU A 151 -3.27 -11.00 -19.96
C GLU A 151 -2.37 -11.95 -19.15
N SER A 152 -2.59 -12.06 -17.84
CA SER A 152 -1.84 -13.00 -17.01
C SER A 152 -2.35 -14.44 -17.15
N LYS A 153 -1.43 -15.41 -17.20
CA LYS A 153 -1.74 -16.83 -17.45
C LYS A 153 -2.62 -17.48 -16.39
N GLN A 154 -2.32 -17.23 -15.10
CA GLN A 154 -2.93 -17.99 -14.01
C GLN A 154 -4.38 -17.56 -13.71
N TYR A 155 -4.65 -16.26 -13.78
CA TYR A 155 -5.92 -15.68 -13.32
C TYR A 155 -6.60 -14.79 -14.36
N HIS A 156 -6.01 -14.64 -15.55
CA HIS A 156 -6.52 -13.80 -16.63
C HIS A 156 -6.76 -12.34 -16.16
N ASN A 157 -5.88 -11.85 -15.29
CA ASN A 157 -5.87 -10.44 -14.92
C ASN A 157 -5.29 -9.62 -16.06
N ILE A 158 -5.75 -8.38 -16.20
CA ILE A 158 -5.03 -7.38 -16.97
C ILE A 158 -3.80 -6.97 -16.16
N VAL A 159 -2.63 -7.10 -16.75
CA VAL A 159 -1.38 -6.58 -16.20
C VAL A 159 -1.07 -5.28 -16.93
N PHE A 160 -1.11 -4.15 -16.22
CA PHE A 160 -0.72 -2.83 -16.73
C PHE A 160 0.73 -2.55 -16.37
N LEU A 161 1.53 -2.11 -17.33
CA LEU A 161 2.98 -1.92 -17.19
C LEU A 161 3.36 -0.43 -17.14
N GLY A 162 4.26 -0.10 -16.21
CA GLY A 162 4.91 1.19 -16.11
C GLY A 162 6.37 1.07 -16.49
N ASN A 163 6.75 1.73 -17.57
CA ASN A 163 8.08 1.67 -18.16
C ASN A 163 8.85 2.96 -17.87
N ASP A 164 10.17 2.85 -17.72
CA ASP A 164 11.06 4.01 -17.72
C ASP A 164 11.25 4.57 -19.14
N LYS A 165 11.96 5.70 -19.26
CA LYS A 165 12.24 6.35 -20.55
C LYS A 165 13.03 5.50 -21.54
N GLU A 166 13.73 4.47 -21.06
CA GLU A 166 14.48 3.52 -21.90
C GLU A 166 13.60 2.32 -22.31
N GLY A 167 12.32 2.31 -21.91
CA GLY A 167 11.36 1.25 -22.21
C GLY A 167 11.44 0.06 -21.26
N VAL A 168 12.20 0.12 -20.17
CA VAL A 168 12.32 -0.97 -19.20
C VAL A 168 11.16 -0.91 -18.22
N THR A 169 10.45 -2.03 -18.06
CA THR A 169 9.36 -2.12 -17.07
C THR A 169 9.92 -2.07 -15.65
N ARG A 170 9.45 -1.08 -14.88
CA ARG A 170 9.81 -0.86 -13.45
C ARG A 170 8.63 -1.06 -12.51
N PHE A 171 7.42 -1.02 -13.06
CA PHE A 171 6.18 -1.13 -12.32
C PHE A 171 5.19 -2.02 -13.07
N ALA A 172 4.42 -2.82 -12.32
CA ALA A 172 3.24 -3.47 -12.86
C ALA A 172 2.09 -3.50 -11.84
N SER A 173 0.86 -3.34 -12.33
CA SER A 173 -0.36 -3.50 -11.53
C SER A 173 -1.32 -4.47 -12.21
N MET A 174 -2.04 -5.25 -11.40
CA MET A 174 -2.99 -6.24 -11.85
C MET A 174 -4.43 -5.82 -11.58
N ARG A 175 -5.29 -6.06 -12.56
CA ARG A 175 -6.73 -5.81 -12.51
C ARG A 175 -7.50 -7.06 -12.90
N GLY A 176 -8.36 -7.56 -12.01
CA GLY A 176 -9.22 -8.70 -12.33
C GLY A 176 -10.32 -8.34 -13.34
N ILE A 177 -10.68 -9.30 -14.19
CA ILE A 177 -11.74 -9.17 -15.22
C ILE A 177 -13.10 -9.74 -14.79
N TYR A 178 -13.19 -10.29 -13.58
CA TYR A 178 -14.40 -10.90 -13.04
C TYR A 178 -15.04 -9.98 -12.00
N ASP A 179 -15.85 -9.03 -12.46
CA ASP A 179 -16.51 -8.04 -11.58
C ASP A 179 -17.79 -8.59 -10.90
N LYS A 180 -18.12 -9.88 -11.10
CA LYS A 180 -19.31 -10.53 -10.53
C LYS A 180 -19.25 -10.53 -9.00
N GLY A 181 -20.09 -9.69 -8.37
CA GLY A 181 -20.14 -9.51 -6.91
C GLY A 181 -19.67 -8.14 -6.41
N GLY A 182 -19.36 -7.19 -7.32
CA GLY A 182 -19.13 -5.79 -6.98
C GLY A 182 -17.75 -5.45 -6.41
N LYS A 183 -16.87 -6.44 -6.19
CA LYS A 183 -15.47 -6.22 -5.80
C LYS A 183 -14.51 -6.83 -6.79
N SER A 184 -13.99 -5.95 -7.63
CA SER A 184 -12.96 -6.23 -8.62
C SER A 184 -11.56 -6.28 -7.98
N PHE A 185 -10.77 -7.31 -8.29
CA PHE A 185 -9.39 -7.44 -7.81
C PHE A 185 -8.49 -6.32 -8.35
N LYS A 186 -7.69 -5.71 -7.47
CA LYS A 186 -6.62 -4.75 -7.81
C LYS A 186 -5.41 -5.06 -6.92
N CYS A 187 -4.22 -5.20 -7.50
CA CYS A 187 -3.01 -5.46 -6.72
C CYS A 187 -1.76 -5.06 -7.50
N ASP A 188 -0.79 -4.44 -6.81
CA ASP A 188 0.52 -4.18 -7.39
C ASP A 188 1.39 -5.45 -7.38
N VAL A 189 2.22 -5.59 -8.41
CA VAL A 189 3.24 -6.65 -8.45
C VAL A 189 4.32 -6.38 -7.40
N ALA A 190 4.81 -7.45 -6.77
CA ALA A 190 5.86 -7.34 -5.77
C ALA A 190 7.17 -6.87 -6.41
N GLY A 191 7.94 -6.05 -5.67
CA GLY A 191 9.21 -5.53 -6.16
C GLY A 191 9.08 -4.31 -7.08
N ASN A 192 7.87 -3.77 -7.31
CA ASN A 192 7.70 -2.53 -8.07
C ASN A 192 8.60 -1.41 -7.54
N ASP A 193 9.20 -0.66 -8.46
CA ASP A 193 9.64 0.70 -8.18
C ASP A 193 8.41 1.63 -8.20
N LYS A 194 8.11 2.23 -7.04
CA LYS A 194 6.94 3.11 -6.86
C LYS A 194 7.12 4.51 -7.47
N ASN A 195 8.31 4.80 -7.99
CA ASN A 195 8.57 5.99 -8.79
C ASN A 195 8.02 5.88 -10.21
N TYR A 196 7.54 4.70 -10.63
CA TYR A 196 6.95 4.50 -11.95
C TYR A 196 5.49 4.06 -11.82
N GLY A 197 4.70 4.38 -12.84
CA GLY A 197 3.29 4.04 -12.96
C GLY A 197 2.93 3.72 -14.41
N PHE A 198 1.70 3.30 -14.66
CA PHE A 198 1.22 3.05 -16.02
C PHE A 198 1.13 4.39 -16.76
N CYS A 199 1.91 4.55 -17.82
CA CYS A 199 2.00 5.80 -18.57
C CYS A 199 2.06 5.57 -20.08
N VAL A 200 1.71 6.62 -20.82
CA VAL A 200 1.79 6.71 -22.27
C VAL A 200 2.57 7.98 -22.60
N THR A 201 3.65 7.83 -23.38
CA THR A 201 4.55 8.93 -23.74
C THR A 201 4.73 8.96 -25.25
N LEU A 202 3.90 9.72 -25.96
CA LEU A 202 3.85 9.68 -27.42
C LEU A 202 4.02 11.04 -28.11
N SER A 203 4.18 12.14 -27.36
CA SER A 203 4.40 13.47 -27.95
C SER A 203 5.39 14.35 -27.20
N SER A 204 5.79 15.42 -27.89
CA SER A 204 6.44 16.61 -27.33
C SER A 204 5.47 17.57 -26.64
N SER A 205 4.26 17.13 -26.25
CA SER A 205 3.29 17.96 -25.55
C SER A 205 3.84 18.44 -24.20
N ASP A 206 3.51 19.67 -23.82
CA ASP A 206 3.80 20.32 -22.53
C ASP A 206 2.74 20.02 -21.45
N VAL A 207 1.72 19.24 -21.80
CA VAL A 207 0.64 18.84 -20.91
C VAL A 207 0.75 17.35 -20.58
N VAL A 208 0.55 17.01 -19.29
CA VAL A 208 0.39 15.64 -18.80
C VAL A 208 -0.98 15.47 -18.17
N ASN A 209 -1.74 14.50 -18.67
CA ASN A 209 -3.04 14.12 -18.12
C ASN A 209 -2.85 13.07 -17.03
N VAL A 210 -3.43 13.29 -15.85
CA VAL A 210 -3.23 12.44 -14.67
C VAL A 210 -4.54 11.73 -14.29
N PHE A 211 -4.48 10.42 -14.11
CA PHE A 211 -5.64 9.56 -13.85
C PHE A 211 -5.48 8.75 -12.56
N GLU A 212 -6.60 8.39 -11.94
CA GLU A 212 -6.59 7.51 -10.76
C GLU A 212 -6.18 6.08 -11.13
N ALA A 213 -6.72 5.54 -12.23
CA ALA A 213 -6.46 4.17 -12.66
C ALA A 213 -6.20 4.04 -14.18
N PRO A 214 -5.51 2.96 -14.61
CA PRO A 214 -5.25 2.70 -16.02
C PRO A 214 -6.50 2.70 -16.89
N ILE A 215 -7.60 2.08 -16.45
CA ILE A 215 -8.84 2.03 -17.25
C ILE A 215 -9.41 3.44 -17.49
N ASP A 216 -9.28 4.37 -16.54
CA ASP A 216 -9.73 5.76 -16.72
C ASP A 216 -8.90 6.45 -17.81
N LEU A 217 -7.59 6.19 -17.85
CA LEU A 217 -6.68 6.64 -18.90
C LEU A 217 -7.09 6.06 -20.27
N LEU A 218 -7.34 4.74 -20.37
CA LEU A 218 -7.79 4.12 -21.62
C LEU A 218 -9.11 4.74 -22.10
N SER A 219 -10.06 4.98 -21.20
CA SER A 219 -11.33 5.62 -21.51
C SER A 219 -11.16 7.06 -22.00
N TYR A 220 -10.20 7.82 -21.44
CA TYR A 220 -9.86 9.15 -21.94
C TYR A 220 -9.31 9.10 -23.38
N VAL A 221 -8.37 8.19 -23.64
CA VAL A 221 -7.79 8.04 -24.99
C VAL A 221 -8.87 7.62 -26.00
N GLU A 222 -9.79 6.73 -25.63
CA GLU A 222 -10.96 6.38 -26.47
C GLU A 222 -11.85 7.60 -26.74
N LEU A 223 -12.24 8.36 -25.72
CA LEU A 223 -13.19 9.46 -25.88
C LEU A 223 -12.63 10.64 -26.69
N TYR A 224 -11.35 10.96 -26.50
CA TYR A 224 -10.73 12.13 -27.10
C TYR A 224 -9.78 11.79 -28.26
N GLN A 225 -9.61 10.51 -28.58
CA GLN A 225 -8.66 10.02 -29.57
C GLN A 225 -7.23 10.54 -29.30
N ALA A 226 -6.87 10.61 -28.02
CA ALA A 226 -5.66 11.27 -27.50
C ALA A 226 -4.40 10.38 -27.59
N TYR A 227 -4.22 9.65 -28.69
CA TYR A 227 -3.09 8.72 -28.88
C TYR A 227 -1.72 9.41 -28.84
N GLY A 228 -1.64 10.72 -29.00
CA GLY A 228 -0.38 11.45 -28.93
C GLY A 228 -0.05 11.99 -27.54
N GLU A 229 -1.02 12.06 -26.62
CA GLU A 229 -0.85 12.86 -25.41
C GLU A 229 -0.03 12.16 -24.33
N ASN A 230 0.63 12.95 -23.48
CA ASN A 230 1.23 12.39 -22.27
C ASN A 230 0.11 12.07 -21.28
N ALA A 231 0.08 10.84 -20.80
CA ALA A 231 -0.90 10.42 -19.82
C ALA A 231 -0.27 9.46 -18.80
N ILE A 232 -0.65 9.60 -17.53
CA ILE A 232 -0.15 8.75 -16.44
C ILE A 232 -1.29 8.38 -15.49
N ALA A 233 -1.33 7.11 -15.07
CA ALA A 233 -2.21 6.62 -14.02
C ALA A 233 -1.42 6.34 -12.73
N LEU A 234 -1.80 7.00 -11.63
CA LEU A 234 -1.06 6.97 -10.37
C LEU A 234 -1.37 5.74 -9.49
N GLY A 235 -2.50 5.07 -9.73
CA GLY A 235 -2.88 3.88 -8.96
C GLY A 235 -3.23 4.18 -7.49
N GLY A 236 -3.68 5.39 -7.18
CA GLY A 236 -4.03 5.84 -5.83
C GLY A 236 -3.58 7.27 -5.53
N VAL A 237 -3.12 7.51 -4.31
CA VAL A 237 -2.74 8.84 -3.78
C VAL A 237 -1.23 9.11 -3.83
N ALA A 238 -0.49 8.41 -4.69
CA ALA A 238 0.96 8.51 -4.75
C ALA A 238 1.42 9.48 -5.85
N ASP A 239 2.19 10.49 -5.47
CA ASP A 239 2.65 11.55 -6.39
C ASP A 239 4.00 11.24 -7.07
N HIS A 240 4.78 10.31 -6.51
CA HIS A 240 6.13 9.96 -7.01
C HIS A 240 6.19 9.56 -8.50
N PRO A 241 5.21 8.82 -9.07
CA PRO A 241 5.19 8.55 -10.50
C PRO A 241 5.14 9.81 -11.36
N LEU A 242 4.38 10.83 -10.93
CA LEU A 242 4.30 12.11 -11.64
C LEU A 242 5.61 12.89 -11.51
N GLU A 243 6.18 12.97 -10.31
CA GLU A 243 7.48 13.64 -10.09
C GLU A 243 8.57 13.05 -10.98
N THR A 244 8.64 11.72 -11.03
CA THR A 244 9.61 10.99 -11.86
C THR A 244 9.38 11.24 -13.34
N PHE A 245 8.11 11.19 -13.78
CA PHE A 245 7.73 11.51 -15.16
C PHE A 245 8.21 12.90 -15.58
N LEU A 246 7.96 13.92 -14.76
CA LEU A 246 8.38 15.29 -15.05
C LEU A 246 9.91 15.44 -15.06
N SER A 247 10.61 14.71 -14.18
CA SER A 247 12.08 14.69 -14.14
C SER A 247 12.69 13.98 -15.36
N ASP A 248 12.06 12.94 -15.87
CA ASP A 248 12.55 12.20 -17.05
C ASP A 248 12.25 12.94 -18.36
N TYR A 249 11.21 13.77 -18.39
CA TYR A 249 10.81 14.57 -19.54
C TYR A 249 10.79 16.08 -19.25
N PRO A 250 11.92 16.69 -18.85
CA PRO A 250 11.95 18.09 -18.42
C PRO A 250 11.71 19.10 -19.55
N GLN A 251 11.84 18.67 -20.82
CA GLN A 251 11.62 19.51 -22.00
C GLN A 251 10.14 19.60 -22.40
N ARG A 252 9.26 19.02 -21.59
CA ARG A 252 7.81 18.99 -21.75
C ARG A 252 7.11 19.80 -20.65
N LEU A 253 7.81 20.79 -20.11
CA LEU A 253 7.36 21.80 -19.15
C LEU A 253 7.86 23.17 -19.60
#